data_AF-A0A6L2Q8G2-F1
#
_entry.id   AF-A0A6L2Q8G2-F1
#
_cell.length_a   1.000
_cell.length_b   1.000
_cell.length_c   1.000
_cell.angle_alpha   90.00
_cell.angle_beta   90.00
_cell.angle_gamma   90.00
#
_symmetry.space_group_name_H-M   'P 1'
#
loop_
_entity.id
_entity.type
_entity.pdbx_description
1 polymer ?
#
loop_
_entity_poly.entity_id
_entity_poly.type
_entity_poly.pdbx_seq_one_letter_code
_entity_poly.pdbx_strand_id
1 'polypeptide(L)'
;DDDVNLASSTPIAEGKPPAEGLGIIVSYSLRVKLNCGTLGGELVTDVPFQLLYPAPGTVEHEKAQALKKARSIERSRYANSRYVSDEEDNIVFEDFTRSRLSEHE
;
A
#
# COMPACT_ATOMS: atom_id res chain seq x y z
N ASP A 1 -0.82 0.01 15.14
CA ASP A 1 -1.25 -0.94 14.10
C ASP A 1 -1.56 -0.27 12.78
N ASP A 2 -1.38 1.06 12.65
CA ASP A 2 -1.62 1.80 11.39
C ASP A 2 -0.73 1.33 10.22
N ASP A 3 0.39 0.67 10.51
CA ASP A 3 1.33 0.13 9.52
C ASP A 3 1.17 -1.38 9.26
N VAL A 4 0.09 -2.00 9.73
CA VAL A 4 -0.21 -3.40 9.43
C VAL A 4 -1.18 -3.48 8.26
N ASN A 5 -0.81 -4.29 7.27
CA ASN A 5 -1.65 -4.59 6.11
C ASN A 5 -1.75 -6.11 5.93
N LEU A 6 -2.67 -6.52 5.06
CA LEU A 6 -2.71 -7.90 4.57
C LEU A 6 -1.36 -8.28 3.95
N ALA A 7 -0.94 -9.53 4.15
CA ALA A 7 0.31 -10.03 3.59
C ALA A 7 0.30 -9.95 2.06
N SER A 8 1.44 -9.57 1.46
CA SER A 8 1.57 -9.61 0.00
C SER A 8 1.52 -11.05 -0.54
N SER A 9 1.13 -11.20 -1.80
CA SER A 9 1.19 -12.48 -2.50
C SER A 9 2.61 -13.02 -2.54
N THR A 10 2.78 -14.33 -2.33
CA THR A 10 4.07 -15.00 -2.42
C THR A 10 4.42 -15.25 -3.89
N PRO A 11 5.51 -14.65 -4.43
CA PRO A 11 5.89 -14.88 -5.82
C PRO A 11 6.42 -16.30 -6.00
N ILE A 12 5.92 -16.99 -7.02
CA ILE A 12 6.39 -18.33 -7.41
C ILE A 12 6.96 -18.20 -8.82
N ALA A 13 8.20 -18.65 -9.01
CA ALA A 13 8.84 -18.62 -10.31
C ALA A 13 8.06 -19.51 -11.30
N GLU A 14 7.87 -19.02 -12.53
CA GLU A 14 7.12 -19.74 -13.56
C GLU A 14 7.67 -21.16 -13.76
N GLY A 15 6.76 -22.13 -13.82
CA GLY A 15 7.09 -23.54 -14.02
C GLY A 15 7.74 -24.23 -12.82
N LYS A 16 7.86 -23.57 -11.65
CA LYS A 16 8.38 -24.20 -10.43
C LYS A 16 7.27 -24.38 -9.39
N PRO A 17 7.30 -25.48 -8.62
CA PRO A 17 6.45 -25.58 -7.44
C PRO A 17 6.87 -24.52 -6.40
N PRO A 18 5.97 -24.13 -5.49
CA PRO A 18 6.35 -23.31 -4.34
C PRO A 18 7.51 -23.98 -3.59
N ALA A 19 8.56 -23.22 -3.28
CA ALA A 19 9.69 -23.79 -2.56
C ALA A 19 9.27 -24.16 -1.12
N GLU A 20 9.55 -25.39 -0.71
CA GLU A 20 9.15 -25.93 0.60
C GLU A 20 9.72 -25.15 1.79
N GLY A 21 10.82 -24.40 1.58
CA GLY A 21 11.43 -23.53 2.58
C GLY A 21 10.76 -22.16 2.78
N LEU A 22 9.70 -21.82 2.04
CA LEU A 22 9.07 -20.49 2.12
C LEU A 22 8.17 -20.30 3.35
N GLY A 23 7.79 -21.38 4.04
CA GLY A 23 6.86 -21.31 5.16
C GLY A 23 5.42 -21.02 4.69
N ILE A 24 4.90 -19.83 5.00
CA ILE A 24 3.51 -19.46 4.66
C ILE A 24 3.45 -18.92 3.23
N ILE A 25 2.56 -19.50 2.43
CA ILE A 25 2.27 -19.07 1.06
C ILE A 25 0.94 -18.32 1.07
N VAL A 26 0.93 -17.10 0.52
CA VAL A 26 -0.25 -16.24 0.43
C VAL A 26 -0.60 -16.00 -1.03
N SER A 27 -1.87 -16.19 -1.38
CA SER A 27 -2.40 -15.97 -2.72
C SER A 27 -3.81 -15.39 -2.65
N TYR A 28 -4.17 -14.52 -3.60
CA TYR A 28 -5.47 -13.88 -3.65
C TYR A 28 -6.20 -14.20 -4.96
N SER A 29 -7.53 -14.32 -4.86
CA SER A 29 -8.43 -14.51 -5.98
C SER A 29 -9.65 -13.62 -5.81
N LEU A 30 -10.05 -12.94 -6.89
CA LEU A 30 -11.32 -12.22 -6.97
C LEU A 30 -12.41 -13.19 -7.41
N ARG A 31 -13.37 -13.46 -6.52
CA ARG A 31 -14.53 -14.30 -6.84
C ARG A 31 -15.70 -13.46 -7.31
N VAL A 32 -16.17 -13.71 -8.52
CA VAL A 32 -17.37 -13.10 -9.10
C VAL A 32 -18.50 -14.12 -9.03
N LYS A 33 -19.61 -13.70 -8.40
CA LYS A 33 -20.83 -14.50 -8.26
C LYS A 33 -21.99 -13.76 -8.90
N LEU A 34 -22.65 -14.39 -9.87
CA LEU A 34 -23.83 -13.88 -10.54
C LEU A 34 -25.03 -14.76 -10.19
N ASN A 35 -26.03 -14.17 -9.54
CA ASN A 35 -27.30 -14.83 -9.28
C ASN A 35 -28.23 -14.67 -10.50
N CYS A 36 -28.56 -15.77 -11.16
CA CYS A 36 -29.37 -15.83 -12.38
C CYS A 36 -30.87 -16.04 -12.11
N GLY A 37 -31.32 -15.96 -10.86
CA GLY A 37 -32.72 -16.05 -10.48
C GLY A 37 -33.35 -17.44 -10.69
N THR A 38 -34.68 -17.48 -10.78
CA THR A 38 -35.48 -18.72 -10.71
C THR A 38 -35.38 -19.65 -11.92
N LEU A 39 -34.75 -19.20 -13.02
CA LEU A 39 -34.62 -19.97 -14.26
C LEU A 39 -33.17 -20.40 -14.56
N GLY A 40 -32.18 -20.03 -13.74
CA GLY A 40 -30.76 -20.19 -14.10
C GLY A 40 -29.74 -20.37 -12.98
N GLY A 41 -30.14 -20.38 -11.70
CA GLY A 41 -29.21 -20.69 -10.59
C GLY A 41 -28.17 -19.60 -10.30
N GLU A 42 -26.93 -19.98 -9.99
CA GLU A 42 -25.79 -19.08 -9.71
C GLU A 42 -24.61 -19.43 -10.63
N LEU A 43 -23.96 -18.43 -11.22
CA LEU A 43 -22.71 -18.57 -11.96
C LEU A 43 -21.57 -18.00 -11.10
N VAL A 44 -20.51 -18.79 -10.90
CA VAL A 44 -19.34 -18.40 -10.10
C VAL A 44 -18.08 -18.56 -10.93
N THR A 45 -17.20 -17.57 -10.86
CA THR A 45 -15.86 -17.62 -11.45
C THR A 45 -14.84 -16.89 -10.59
N ASP A 46 -13.59 -17.35 -10.61
CA ASP A 46 -12.47 -16.80 -9.84
C ASP A 46 -11.39 -16.25 -10.78
N VAL A 47 -10.89 -15.06 -10.48
CA VAL A 47 -9.78 -14.41 -11.20
C VAL A 47 -8.59 -14.23 -10.25
N PRO A 48 -7.46 -14.92 -10.46
CA PRO A 48 -6.28 -14.77 -9.60
C PRO A 48 -5.60 -13.42 -9.81
N PHE A 49 -5.05 -12.84 -8.75
CA PHE A 49 -4.26 -11.61 -8.82
C PHE A 49 -3.12 -11.58 -7.78
N GLN A 50 -2.17 -10.66 -7.96
CA GLN A 50 -1.07 -10.43 -7.03
C GLN A 50 -1.33 -9.17 -6.22
N LEU A 51 -1.36 -9.29 -4.88
CA LEU A 51 -1.41 -8.15 -3.98
C LEU A 51 0.02 -7.84 -3.53
N LEU A 52 0.55 -6.69 -3.90
CA LEU A 52 1.93 -6.29 -3.59
C LEU A 52 1.95 -4.91 -2.94
N TYR A 53 3.07 -4.59 -2.30
CA TYR A 53 3.32 -3.22 -1.86
C TYR A 53 3.47 -2.30 -3.08
N PRO A 54 3.01 -1.04 -3.00
CA PRO A 54 3.27 -0.06 -4.05
C PRO A 54 4.78 0.07 -4.33
N ALA A 55 5.12 0.45 -5.57
CA ALA A 55 6.52 0.68 -5.91
C ALA A 55 7.12 1.77 -5.00
N PRO A 56 8.41 1.67 -4.66
CA PRO A 56 9.07 2.69 -3.82
C PRO A 56 8.85 4.11 -4.36
N GLY A 57 8.55 5.06 -3.48
CA GLY A 57 8.33 6.46 -3.81
C GLY A 57 6.95 6.81 -4.37
N THR A 58 6.07 5.85 -4.68
CA THR A 58 4.73 6.17 -5.21
C THR A 58 3.87 6.91 -4.20
N VAL A 59 3.82 6.40 -2.96
CA VAL A 59 3.02 6.97 -1.87
C VAL A 59 3.54 8.35 -1.46
N GLU A 60 4.86 8.53 -1.45
CA GLU A 60 5.51 9.82 -1.15
C GLU A 60 5.20 10.85 -2.23
N HIS A 61 5.27 10.44 -3.50
CA HIS A 61 4.94 11.29 -4.62
C HIS A 61 3.46 11.71 -4.61
N GLU A 62 2.55 10.79 -4.28
CA GLU A 62 1.13 11.08 -4.10
C GLU A 62 0.87 12.07 -2.95
N LYS A 63 1.50 11.84 -1.79
CA LYS A 63 1.45 12.75 -0.64
C LYS A 63 2.01 14.13 -0.97
N ALA A 64 3.15 14.20 -1.65
CA ALA A 64 3.77 15.45 -2.08
C ALA A 64 2.88 16.21 -3.07
N GLN A 65 2.21 15.51 -3.99
CA GLN A 65 1.24 16.14 -4.89
C GLN A 65 0.00 16.65 -4.16
N ALA A 66 -0.55 15.88 -3.21
CA ALA A 66 -1.67 16.32 -2.38
C ALA A 66 -1.31 17.59 -1.57
N LEU A 67 -0.11 17.63 -0.98
CA LEU A 67 0.37 18.78 -0.23
C LEU A 67 0.61 20.01 -1.13
N LYS A 68 1.12 19.82 -2.35
CA LYS A 68 1.26 20.90 -3.35
C LYS A 68 -0.09 21.48 -3.76
N LYS A 69 -1.13 20.66 -3.88
CA LYS A 69 -2.51 21.11 -4.14
C LYS A 69 -3.10 21.87 -2.95
N ALA A 70 -2.83 21.42 -1.72
CA ALA A 70 -3.27 22.12 -0.51
C ALA A 70 -2.57 23.48 -0.32
N ARG A 71 -1.32 23.64 -0.79
CA ARG A 71 -0.53 24.87 -0.67
C ARG A 71 -0.81 25.93 -1.76
N SER A 72 -1.80 25.73 -2.64
CA SER A 72 -2.13 26.71 -3.70
C SER A 72 -2.88 27.96 -3.22
N ILE A 73 -3.01 28.19 -1.91
CA ILE A 73 -3.70 29.37 -1.33
C ILE A 73 -2.73 30.40 -0.72
N GLU A 74 -1.45 30.07 -0.46
CA GLU A 74 -0.54 31.00 0.26
C GLU A 74 0.90 31.03 -0.30
N ARG A 75 1.05 31.12 -1.63
CA ARG A 75 2.36 31.14 -2.30
C ARG A 75 2.82 32.54 -2.72
N SER A 76 2.89 33.48 -1.77
CA SER A 76 3.44 34.81 -2.08
C SER A 76 4.36 35.41 -1.02
N ARG A 77 4.66 34.73 0.10
CA ARG A 77 5.36 35.40 1.22
C ARG A 77 6.78 34.98 1.59
N TYR A 78 7.37 33.92 1.05
CA TYR A 78 8.76 33.57 1.38
C TYR A 78 9.50 32.94 0.20
N ALA A 79 9.89 33.78 -0.76
CA ALA A 79 10.86 33.45 -1.80
C ALA A 79 12.18 34.15 -1.46
N ASN A 80 12.90 33.67 -0.44
CA ASN A 80 14.36 33.84 -0.26
C ASN A 80 14.81 33.35 1.12
N SER A 81 15.07 32.05 1.27
CA SER A 81 16.03 31.59 2.27
C SER A 81 17.04 30.70 1.58
N ARG A 82 18.30 31.15 1.60
CA ARG A 82 19.46 30.51 0.96
C ARG A 82 20.06 29.39 1.83
N TYR A 83 19.32 28.94 2.86
CA TYR A 83 19.74 28.00 3.90
C TYR A 83 18.88 26.72 3.98
N VAL A 84 18.01 26.47 2.99
CA VAL A 84 17.07 25.33 3.02
C VAL A 84 17.71 24.02 2.50
N SER A 85 18.93 24.06 1.94
CA SER A 85 19.56 22.86 1.36
C SER A 85 20.02 21.81 2.38
N ASP A 86 20.24 22.20 3.63
CA ASP A 86 20.92 21.34 4.61
C ASP A 86 19.94 20.52 5.46
N GLU A 87 18.63 20.65 5.23
CA GLU A 87 17.61 19.85 5.94
C GLU A 87 17.40 18.45 5.36
N GLU A 88 17.84 18.17 4.13
CA GLU A 88 17.58 16.89 3.45
C GLU A 88 18.39 15.71 4.03
N ASP A 89 19.53 15.98 4.67
CA ASP A 89 20.43 14.96 5.26
C ASP A 89 20.35 14.88 6.80
N ASN A 90 19.39 15.57 7.42
CA ASN A 90 19.23 15.54 8.87
C ASN A 90 18.58 14.21 9.31
N ILE A 91 19.38 13.35 9.95
CA ILE A 91 18.89 12.10 10.53
C ILE A 91 17.94 12.44 11.70
N VAL A 92 16.68 12.02 11.56
CA VAL A 92 15.67 12.12 12.63
C VAL A 92 15.68 10.81 13.41
N PHE A 93 15.83 10.90 14.74
CA PHE A 93 15.74 9.74 15.63
C PHE A 93 14.30 9.54 16.09
N GLU A 94 13.78 8.32 15.93
CA GLU A 94 12.47 7.88 16.38
C GLU A 94 12.58 6.52 17.11
N ASP A 95 11.57 6.16 17.90
CA ASP A 95 11.56 4.88 18.61
C ASP A 95 11.20 3.74 17.63
N PHE A 96 11.88 2.59 17.77
CA PHE A 96 11.57 1.37 17.01
C PHE A 96 10.27 0.70 17.48
N THR A 97 9.76 1.07 18.65
CA THR A 97 8.50 0.53 19.16
C THR A 97 7.35 0.91 18.23
N ARG A 98 6.70 -0.09 17.62
CA ARG A 98 5.52 0.15 16.78
C ARG A 98 4.40 0.79 17.60
N SER A 99 3.84 1.88 17.09
CA SER A 99 2.63 2.50 17.63
C SER A 99 1.49 1.48 17.65
N ARG A 100 0.81 1.35 18.78
CA ARG A 100 -0.38 0.48 18.93
C ARG A 100 -1.63 1.30 18.64
N LEU A 101 -2.57 0.71 17.90
CA LEU A 101 -3.88 1.36 17.75
C LEU A 101 -4.61 1.33 19.10
N SER A 102 -5.32 2.41 19.41
CA SER A 102 -6.33 2.40 20.47
C SER A 102 -7.55 1.62 19.99
N GLU A 103 -8.07 0.69 20.80
CA GLU A 103 -9.35 0.03 20.51
C GLU A 103 -10.41 1.11 20.28
N HIS A 104 -11.18 1.00 19.18
CA HIS A 104 -12.45 1.71 19.08
C HIS A 104 -13.45 0.92 19.93
N GLU A 105 -13.89 1.51 21.06
CA GLU A 105 -15.11 1.07 21.77
C GLU A 105 -16.35 1.19 20.88
#